data_AF-A0A9P5AVG4-F1
#
_entry.id   AF-A0A9P5AVG4-F1
#
_cell.length_a   1.000
_cell.length_b   1.000
_cell.length_c   1.000
_cell.angle_alpha   90.00
_cell.angle_beta   90.00
_cell.angle_gamma   90.00
#
_symmetry.space_group_name_H-M   'P 1'
#
loop_
_entity.id
_entity.type
_entity.pdbx_description
1 polymer ?
#
loop_
_entity_poly.entity_id
_entity_poly.type
_entity_poly.pdbx_seq_one_letter_code
_entity_poly.pdbx_strand_id
1 'polypeptide(L)'
;MADAYDIIDESRLLPNVQDSFGRQVRIIHPGYYYSGGDPDFDVLISFEAFDNDGSGVDYDTAHTACAIIAGNTWDGYFSKDPHGKEKIHPPNRVLSYGRYYFCLPSSNDPSTDQYPIIPRFKDWRFPHNNLPPIWKRLYSQYRSNGSPRCVMSNCGDVVEQAHLVPSQQSSWWTQNLMKKYSRTSLFSTDQIDAPANLLPLRCDIHKIFDERHFAFVPKKVISREAREKHMEEVRESNAEQLQGDAERSGPSPDSQLPIRSLEPPYNSPQTNSPIHIVGHVFNSTPSGDLPRRFHNRAIHTLPSTLSIDLLFARFAYTIFSPSVFKDFLDSDKGRYIMTWDHEKKQHDIGFASAEKCHAIWNASRSRSESPRKRSKAAGDGPEDGYAAGLGSDVDSGYGDNSWTSLAEDEPRRGRTRKRDWEEDILDVFGTKRTKLQGRTKQIKL
;
A
#
# COMPACT_ATOMS: atom_id res chain seq x y z
N MET A 1 32.45 12.66 -3.76
CA MET A 1 31.14 12.88 -3.10
C MET A 1 30.18 11.69 -3.24
N ALA A 2 30.37 10.76 -4.21
CA ALA A 2 29.52 9.58 -4.34
C ALA A 2 29.80 8.47 -3.30
N ASP A 3 30.98 8.45 -2.67
CA ASP A 3 31.41 7.38 -1.74
C ASP A 3 30.98 7.58 -0.27
N ALA A 4 30.28 8.67 0.07
CA ALA A 4 29.89 8.97 1.46
C ALA A 4 28.47 8.51 1.83
N TYR A 5 27.69 8.03 0.85
CA TYR A 5 26.29 7.66 1.04
C TYR A 5 26.03 6.31 0.39
N ASP A 6 25.48 5.37 1.16
CA ASP A 6 24.98 4.13 0.59
C ASP A 6 23.76 4.45 -0.29
N ILE A 7 23.73 3.87 -1.49
CA ILE A 7 22.49 3.79 -2.25
C ILE A 7 21.54 2.95 -1.37
N ILE A 8 20.35 3.47 -1.10
CA ILE A 8 19.27 2.68 -0.49
C ILE A 8 18.92 1.57 -1.50
N ASP A 9 19.67 0.48 -1.42
CA ASP A 9 19.48 -0.80 -2.10
C ASP A 9 19.62 -1.90 -1.04
N GLU A 10 18.95 -1.68 0.10
CA GLU A 10 18.90 -2.64 1.20
C GLU A 10 18.27 -3.96 0.74
N SER A 11 17.46 -3.91 -0.32
CA SER A 11 16.80 -5.05 -0.96
C SER A 11 17.74 -6.22 -1.28
N ARG A 12 19.00 -5.91 -1.65
CA ARG A 12 20.03 -6.91 -1.99
C ARG A 12 20.81 -7.44 -0.79
N LEU A 13 20.74 -6.75 0.34
CA LEU A 13 21.51 -7.09 1.52
C LEU A 13 20.72 -7.88 2.55
N LEU A 14 19.37 -7.90 2.50
CA LEU A 14 18.49 -8.56 3.47
C LEU A 14 18.86 -10.04 3.77
N PRO A 15 19.67 -10.34 4.80
CA PRO A 15 19.94 -11.70 5.20
C PRO A 15 18.86 -12.04 6.24
N ASN A 16 17.87 -12.87 5.87
CA ASN A 16 16.80 -13.38 6.74
C ASN A 16 15.44 -12.64 6.81
N VAL A 17 14.92 -12.10 5.68
CA VAL A 17 13.46 -11.73 5.61
C VAL A 17 12.53 -12.89 5.94
N GLN A 18 13.00 -14.15 5.79
CA GLN A 18 12.22 -15.32 6.17
C GLN A 18 11.88 -15.39 7.67
N ASP A 19 12.68 -14.74 8.54
CA ASP A 19 12.49 -14.71 9.99
C ASP A 19 11.73 -13.45 10.48
N SER A 20 11.51 -12.47 9.59
CA SER A 20 10.73 -11.26 9.88
C SER A 20 9.26 -11.37 9.46
N PHE A 21 8.85 -12.45 8.78
CA PHE A 21 7.43 -12.67 8.45
C PHE A 21 6.61 -12.72 9.75
N GLY A 22 5.67 -11.78 9.91
CA GLY A 22 4.85 -11.64 11.10
C GLY A 22 5.34 -10.59 12.11
N ARG A 23 6.52 -9.98 11.93
CA ARG A 23 6.91 -8.80 12.72
C ARG A 23 6.25 -7.57 12.14
N GLN A 24 5.34 -6.99 12.92
CA GLN A 24 4.55 -5.83 12.50
C GLN A 24 4.75 -4.65 13.45
N VAL A 25 4.69 -3.47 12.86
CA VAL A 25 4.54 -2.19 13.56
C VAL A 25 3.06 -1.84 13.50
N ARG A 26 2.37 -1.98 14.64
CA ARG A 26 0.94 -1.70 14.76
C ARG A 26 0.74 -0.31 15.33
N ILE A 27 0.11 0.56 14.56
CA ILE A 27 -0.27 1.90 15.00
C ILE A 27 -1.72 1.86 15.45
N ILE A 28 -1.98 2.28 16.69
CA ILE A 28 -3.26 2.20 17.38
C ILE A 28 -3.86 3.59 17.50
N HIS A 29 -5.18 3.65 17.40
CA HIS A 29 -5.94 4.86 17.67
C HIS A 29 -6.10 5.05 19.19
N PRO A 30 -5.61 6.14 19.79
CA PRO A 30 -5.59 6.30 21.25
C PRO A 30 -6.97 6.49 21.88
N GLY A 31 -7.90 7.20 21.21
CA GLY A 31 -9.21 7.57 21.76
C GLY A 31 -10.16 6.42 22.14
N TYR A 32 -9.87 5.19 21.75
CA TYR A 32 -10.70 4.02 22.08
C TYR A 32 -10.16 3.22 23.28
N TYR A 33 -9.07 3.68 23.90
CA TYR A 33 -8.43 3.02 25.04
C TYR A 33 -9.40 2.71 26.19
N TYR A 34 -10.23 3.69 26.58
CA TYR A 34 -11.20 3.52 27.67
C TYR A 34 -12.51 2.83 27.26
N SER A 35 -12.69 2.48 25.98
CA SER A 35 -13.88 1.76 25.52
C SER A 35 -13.90 0.29 25.97
N GLY A 36 -12.90 -0.16 26.75
CA GLY A 36 -12.95 -1.41 27.52
C GLY A 36 -12.66 -2.68 26.73
N GLY A 37 -11.83 -2.60 25.68
CA GLY A 37 -11.47 -3.76 24.84
C GLY A 37 -9.96 -3.89 24.64
N ASP A 38 -9.54 -4.99 23.99
CA ASP A 38 -8.15 -5.19 23.59
C ASP A 38 -7.72 -4.09 22.60
N PRO A 39 -6.59 -3.39 22.83
CA PRO A 39 -6.03 -2.43 21.88
C PRO A 39 -5.78 -3.01 20.48
N ASP A 40 -5.69 -4.34 20.34
CA ASP A 40 -5.55 -5.01 19.05
C ASP A 40 -6.78 -4.84 18.14
N PHE A 41 -7.94 -4.48 18.69
CA PHE A 41 -9.11 -4.09 17.88
C PHE A 41 -9.08 -2.64 17.44
N ASP A 42 -8.25 -1.79 18.05
CA ASP A 42 -8.19 -0.34 17.80
C ASP A 42 -7.01 0.07 16.90
N VAL A 43 -6.41 -0.90 16.21
CA VAL A 43 -5.31 -0.71 15.27
C VAL A 43 -5.78 0.16 14.11
N LEU A 44 -5.18 1.34 13.96
CA LEU A 44 -5.42 2.27 12.87
C LEU A 44 -4.84 1.72 11.56
N ILE A 45 -3.58 1.28 11.58
CA ILE A 45 -2.87 0.74 10.43
C ILE A 45 -1.70 -0.12 10.90
N SER A 46 -1.44 -1.21 10.18
CA SER A 46 -0.32 -2.11 10.43
C SER A 46 0.70 -2.02 9.30
N PHE A 47 1.99 -2.00 9.65
CA PHE A 47 3.08 -2.08 8.69
C PHE A 47 3.92 -3.32 8.94
N GLU A 48 4.24 -4.03 7.88
CA GLU A 48 5.26 -5.08 7.93
C GLU A 48 6.63 -4.45 8.20
N ALA A 49 7.38 -5.02 9.14
CA ALA A 49 8.65 -4.48 9.60
C ALA A 49 9.80 -4.77 8.61
N PHE A 50 9.71 -4.32 7.37
CA PHE A 50 10.71 -4.61 6.32
C PHE A 50 11.91 -3.66 6.29
N ASP A 51 11.86 -2.54 7.02
CA ASP A 51 12.97 -1.60 7.13
C ASP A 51 13.99 -2.05 8.19
N ASN A 52 15.25 -1.61 8.02
CA ASN A 52 16.36 -1.90 8.94
C ASN A 52 16.53 -3.40 9.22
N ASP A 53 16.80 -4.17 8.17
CA ASP A 53 17.04 -5.62 8.25
C ASP A 53 15.88 -6.41 8.88
N GLY A 54 14.65 -5.96 8.69
CA GLY A 54 13.46 -6.66 9.19
C GLY A 54 13.05 -6.23 10.61
N SER A 55 13.56 -5.10 11.12
CA SER A 55 13.38 -4.68 12.51
C SER A 55 12.35 -3.56 12.69
N GLY A 56 11.88 -2.90 11.63
CA GLY A 56 10.91 -1.81 11.77
C GLY A 56 10.36 -1.25 10.46
N VAL A 57 9.81 -0.04 10.54
CA VAL A 57 9.29 0.74 9.40
C VAL A 57 9.85 2.16 9.44
N ASP A 58 10.10 2.76 8.28
CA ASP A 58 10.49 4.18 8.17
C ASP A 58 9.41 5.08 8.79
N TYR A 59 9.85 5.89 9.75
CA TYR A 59 9.03 6.78 10.57
C TYR A 59 8.27 7.78 9.70
N ASP A 60 8.94 8.43 8.73
CA ASP A 60 8.33 9.45 7.89
C ASP A 60 7.23 8.83 6.99
N THR A 61 7.44 7.59 6.52
CA THR A 61 6.46 6.81 5.74
C THR A 61 5.24 6.43 6.59
N ALA A 62 5.45 5.82 7.76
CA ALA A 62 4.37 5.42 8.66
C ALA A 62 3.57 6.63 9.17
N HIS A 63 4.28 7.70 9.55
CA HIS A 63 3.69 8.96 10.00
C HIS A 63 2.81 9.59 8.92
N THR A 64 3.32 9.70 7.70
CA THR A 64 2.56 10.29 6.60
C THR A 64 1.30 9.48 6.31
N ALA A 65 1.37 8.15 6.37
CA ALA A 65 0.20 7.29 6.17
C ALA A 65 -0.88 7.50 7.25
N CYS A 66 -0.49 7.54 8.53
CA CYS A 66 -1.42 7.82 9.62
C CYS A 66 -2.05 9.21 9.50
N ALA A 67 -1.24 10.22 9.17
CA ALA A 67 -1.71 11.57 8.96
C ALA A 67 -2.67 11.70 7.76
N ILE A 68 -2.49 10.92 6.68
CA ILE A 68 -3.45 10.83 5.56
C ILE A 68 -4.81 10.30 6.05
N ILE A 69 -4.80 9.21 6.81
CA ILE A 69 -6.02 8.58 7.36
C ILE A 69 -6.74 9.55 8.31
N ALA A 70 -5.98 10.28 9.14
CA ALA A 70 -6.51 11.28 10.07
C ALA A 70 -6.86 12.63 9.43
N GLY A 71 -6.93 12.73 8.10
CA GLY A 71 -7.41 13.95 7.42
C GLY A 71 -6.34 14.99 7.12
N ASN A 72 -5.13 14.54 6.78
CA ASN A 72 -3.95 15.37 6.48
C ASN A 72 -3.39 16.12 7.69
N THR A 73 -3.48 15.54 8.89
CA THR A 73 -2.95 16.11 10.15
C THR A 73 -1.45 15.84 10.29
N TRP A 74 -0.63 16.62 9.57
CA TRP A 74 0.83 16.44 9.53
C TRP A 74 1.55 16.75 10.85
N ASP A 75 0.88 17.39 11.79
CA ASP A 75 1.36 17.72 13.13
C ASP A 75 1.12 16.59 14.15
N GLY A 76 0.43 15.50 13.75
CA GLY A 76 0.33 14.27 14.53
C GLY A 76 1.68 13.72 14.96
N TYR A 77 1.72 12.88 15.99
CA TYR A 77 2.95 12.29 16.49
C TYR A 77 2.73 10.88 17.03
N PHE A 78 3.79 10.08 17.08
CA PHE A 78 3.74 8.76 17.69
C PHE A 78 4.10 8.81 19.17
N SER A 79 3.40 8.00 19.97
CA SER A 79 3.64 7.82 21.39
C SER A 79 3.68 6.34 21.78
N LYS A 80 4.41 6.00 22.84
CA LYS A 80 4.38 4.64 23.42
C LYS A 80 3.15 4.42 24.31
N ASP A 81 2.63 5.49 24.89
CA ASP A 81 1.46 5.49 25.75
C ASP A 81 0.24 6.10 25.04
N PRO A 82 -0.99 5.67 25.41
CA PRO A 82 -2.22 6.20 24.82
C PRO A 82 -2.50 7.68 25.20
N HIS A 83 -1.82 8.24 26.21
CA HIS A 83 -2.00 9.64 26.62
C HIS A 83 -1.09 10.62 25.86
N GLY A 84 -0.21 10.14 24.98
CA GLY A 84 0.69 11.00 24.20
C GLY A 84 1.84 11.62 24.99
N LYS A 85 2.18 11.10 26.18
CA LYS A 85 3.24 11.66 27.05
C LYS A 85 4.64 11.22 26.62
N GLU A 86 4.78 9.96 26.19
CA GLU A 86 6.03 9.35 25.75
C GLU A 86 6.22 9.45 24.24
N LYS A 87 6.45 10.68 23.77
CA LYS A 87 6.66 10.97 22.35
C LYS A 87 7.89 10.25 21.80
N ILE A 88 7.73 9.63 20.64
CA ILE A 88 8.78 8.85 20.01
C ILE A 88 9.49 9.67 18.95
N HIS A 89 10.82 9.76 19.09
CA HIS A 89 11.70 10.33 18.09
C HIS A 89 12.82 9.31 17.84
N PRO A 90 12.62 8.33 16.93
CA PRO A 90 13.60 7.27 16.76
C PRO A 90 14.88 7.85 16.14
N PRO A 91 16.06 7.52 16.69
CA PRO A 91 17.34 8.12 16.26
C PRO A 91 17.62 7.87 14.78
N ASN A 92 17.28 6.68 14.27
CA ASN A 92 17.46 6.30 12.87
C ASN A 92 16.23 6.55 12.01
N ARG A 93 15.19 7.22 12.55
CA ARG A 93 13.89 7.35 11.88
C ARG A 93 13.27 6.01 11.49
N VAL A 94 13.63 4.93 12.16
CA VAL A 94 12.99 3.62 12.02
C VAL A 94 12.22 3.35 13.29
N LEU A 95 10.93 3.08 13.12
CA LEU A 95 10.04 2.67 14.19
C LEU A 95 10.12 1.15 14.30
N SER A 96 10.69 0.65 15.40
CA SER A 96 10.88 -0.79 15.62
C SER A 96 9.54 -1.54 15.66
N TYR A 97 9.52 -2.84 15.36
CA TYR A 97 8.32 -3.66 15.52
C TYR A 97 7.73 -3.52 16.94
N GLY A 98 6.40 -3.46 17.04
CA GLY A 98 5.74 -3.14 18.31
C GLY A 98 4.40 -2.43 18.13
N ARG A 99 3.89 -1.88 19.24
CA ARG A 99 2.64 -1.12 19.30
C ARG A 99 2.93 0.34 19.62
N TYR A 100 2.29 1.24 18.89
CA TYR A 100 2.42 2.69 19.08
C TYR A 100 1.08 3.37 18.89
N TYR A 101 0.92 4.56 19.45
CA TYR A 101 -0.30 5.34 19.33
C TYR A 101 -0.06 6.55 18.42
N PHE A 102 -0.99 6.82 17.50
CA PHE A 102 -0.96 8.06 16.70
C PHE A 102 -1.84 9.12 17.35
N CYS A 103 -1.21 10.11 17.97
CA CYS A 103 -1.86 11.16 18.74
C CYS A 103 -1.91 12.48 17.96
N LEU A 104 -3.00 13.22 18.12
CA LEU A 104 -3.17 14.55 17.53
C LEU A 104 -2.84 15.65 18.56
N PRO A 105 -2.08 16.70 18.22
CA PRO A 105 -1.75 17.78 19.15
C PRO A 105 -2.95 18.60 19.61
N SER A 106 -4.03 18.61 18.84
CA SER A 106 -5.29 19.28 19.18
C SER A 106 -6.00 18.66 20.39
N SER A 107 -5.60 17.44 20.78
CA SER A 107 -6.20 16.70 21.86
C SER A 107 -5.59 17.05 23.21
N ASN A 108 -6.42 17.37 24.21
CA ASN A 108 -5.97 17.56 25.59
C ASN A 108 -5.58 16.21 26.24
N ASP A 109 -6.32 15.15 25.93
CA ASP A 109 -6.01 13.77 26.33
C ASP A 109 -6.33 12.82 25.16
N PRO A 110 -5.30 12.43 24.38
CA PRO A 110 -5.45 11.55 23.23
C PRO A 110 -6.18 10.23 23.54
N SER A 111 -6.11 9.74 24.77
CA SER A 111 -6.73 8.46 25.17
C SER A 111 -8.26 8.52 25.24
N THR A 112 -8.83 9.72 25.25
CA THR A 112 -10.28 9.97 25.28
C THR A 112 -10.82 10.55 23.98
N ASP A 113 -9.93 11.03 23.11
CA ASP A 113 -10.29 11.74 21.89
C ASP A 113 -10.42 10.77 20.72
N GLN A 114 -11.66 10.42 20.40
CA GLN A 114 -12.03 9.54 19.29
C GLN A 114 -12.05 10.31 17.97
N TYR A 115 -10.90 10.85 17.58
CA TYR A 115 -10.81 11.65 16.35
C TYR A 115 -11.32 10.86 15.13
N PRO A 116 -12.06 11.52 14.23
CA PRO A 116 -12.62 10.84 13.07
C PRO A 116 -11.54 10.56 12.04
N ILE A 117 -11.68 9.43 11.35
CA ILE A 117 -10.77 9.00 10.29
C ILE A 117 -11.45 8.98 8.92
N ILE A 118 -10.68 9.14 7.86
CA ILE A 118 -11.18 8.99 6.50
C ILE A 118 -11.11 7.51 6.12
N PRO A 119 -12.23 6.85 5.77
CA PRO A 119 -12.20 5.41 5.54
C PRO A 119 -11.93 5.01 4.08
N ARG A 120 -12.02 5.95 3.13
CA ARG A 120 -11.91 5.67 1.69
C ARG A 120 -11.21 6.79 0.93
N PHE A 121 -10.48 6.42 -0.12
CA PHE A 121 -9.82 7.37 -1.02
C PHE A 121 -10.78 8.41 -1.62
N LYS A 122 -12.01 8.01 -2.00
CA LYS A 122 -12.99 8.95 -2.57
C LYS A 122 -13.40 10.07 -1.60
N ASP A 123 -13.36 9.81 -0.29
CA ASP A 123 -13.71 10.78 0.75
C ASP A 123 -12.50 11.64 1.14
N TRP A 124 -11.29 11.20 0.82
CA TRP A 124 -10.06 11.95 1.04
C TRP A 124 -9.98 13.18 0.13
N ARG A 125 -9.52 14.29 0.69
CA ARG A 125 -9.26 15.54 -0.05
C ARG A 125 -7.77 15.78 -0.17
N PHE A 126 -7.33 16.10 -1.38
CA PHE A 126 -5.92 16.32 -1.67
C PHE A 126 -5.41 17.60 -1.01
N PRO A 127 -4.30 17.55 -0.24
CA PRO A 127 -3.77 18.67 0.53
C PRO A 127 -2.97 19.64 -0.36
N HIS A 128 -3.67 20.38 -1.21
CA HIS A 128 -3.04 21.34 -2.12
C HIS A 128 -2.12 22.32 -1.41
N ASN A 129 -0.89 22.47 -1.91
CA ASN A 129 0.16 23.34 -1.36
C ASN A 129 0.55 23.02 0.10
N ASN A 130 0.00 21.96 0.68
CA ASN A 130 0.25 21.55 2.05
C ASN A 130 0.65 20.07 2.14
N LEU A 131 1.57 19.64 1.27
CA LEU A 131 2.15 18.32 1.35
C LEU A 131 3.01 18.15 2.62
N PRO A 132 3.25 16.90 3.08
CA PRO A 132 4.12 16.65 4.23
C PRO A 132 5.55 17.18 4.00
N PRO A 133 6.30 17.53 5.07
CA PRO A 133 7.61 18.18 4.94
C PRO A 133 8.61 17.45 4.04
N ILE A 134 8.68 16.12 4.12
CA ILE A 134 9.60 15.32 3.30
C ILE A 134 9.24 15.35 1.81
N TRP A 135 7.94 15.34 1.49
CA TRP A 135 7.43 15.46 0.12
C TRP A 135 7.62 16.88 -0.44
N LYS A 136 7.44 17.93 0.38
CA LYS A 136 7.78 19.31 0.00
C LYS A 136 9.26 19.45 -0.36
N ARG A 137 10.15 18.86 0.43
CA ARG A 137 11.61 18.90 0.18
C ARG A 137 11.99 18.15 -1.09
N LEU A 138 11.28 17.08 -1.44
CA LEU A 138 11.49 16.32 -2.68
C LEU A 138 11.35 17.20 -3.94
N TYR A 139 10.41 18.17 -3.96
CA TYR A 139 10.27 19.12 -5.09
C TYR A 139 11.55 19.87 -5.41
N SER A 140 12.29 20.30 -4.38
CA SER A 140 13.48 21.13 -4.55
C SER A 140 14.70 20.33 -4.99
N GLN A 141 14.75 19.04 -4.67
CA GLN A 141 15.89 18.17 -4.94
C GLN A 141 15.81 17.48 -6.29
N TYR A 142 14.60 17.14 -6.75
CA TYR A 142 14.46 16.30 -7.94
C TYR A 142 14.42 17.13 -9.23
N ARG A 143 15.47 16.99 -10.05
CA ARG A 143 15.47 17.40 -11.46
C ARG A 143 15.54 16.15 -12.33
N SER A 144 14.52 15.97 -13.14
CA SER A 144 14.26 14.76 -13.91
C SER A 144 14.97 14.81 -15.27
N ASN A 145 15.86 13.84 -15.51
CA ASN A 145 16.38 13.55 -16.83
C ASN A 145 15.47 12.46 -17.44
N GLY A 146 14.41 12.87 -18.14
CA GLY A 146 13.36 11.94 -18.57
C GLY A 146 13.91 10.69 -19.28
N SER A 147 13.43 9.51 -18.86
CA SER A 147 13.77 8.21 -19.44
C SER A 147 12.50 7.42 -19.74
N PRO A 148 12.37 6.78 -20.91
CA PRO A 148 11.22 5.92 -21.22
C PRO A 148 11.34 4.53 -20.59
N ARG A 149 12.42 4.24 -19.85
CA ARG A 149 12.68 2.94 -19.23
C ARG A 149 11.86 2.79 -17.95
N CYS A 150 11.63 1.54 -17.54
CA CYS A 150 10.98 1.23 -16.27
C CYS A 150 11.74 1.90 -15.11
N VAL A 151 11.04 2.72 -14.31
CA VAL A 151 11.67 3.48 -13.22
C VAL A 151 12.26 2.58 -12.13
N MET A 152 11.78 1.34 -12.00
CA MET A 152 12.17 0.40 -10.94
C MET A 152 13.26 -0.58 -11.39
N SER A 153 13.20 -1.07 -12.63
CA SER A 153 14.11 -2.10 -13.15
C SER A 153 15.14 -1.59 -14.16
N ASN A 154 14.99 -0.35 -14.63
CA ASN A 154 15.74 0.23 -15.77
C ASN A 154 15.60 -0.55 -17.09
N CYS A 155 14.67 -1.49 -17.16
CA CYS A 155 14.38 -2.26 -18.36
C CYS A 155 13.75 -1.33 -19.41
N GLY A 156 14.24 -1.40 -20.65
CA GLY A 156 13.66 -0.69 -21.79
C GLY A 156 12.58 -1.50 -22.51
N ASP A 157 12.55 -2.81 -22.30
CA ASP A 157 11.61 -3.72 -22.94
C ASP A 157 10.36 -3.94 -22.08
N VAL A 158 9.22 -4.12 -22.76
CA VAL A 158 7.91 -4.44 -22.14
C VAL A 158 7.50 -3.41 -21.08
N VAL A 159 7.73 -2.13 -21.39
CA VAL A 159 7.37 -0.99 -20.54
C VAL A 159 5.98 -0.49 -20.89
N GLU A 160 5.15 -0.35 -19.87
CA GLU A 160 3.80 0.21 -19.91
C GLU A 160 3.75 1.53 -19.15
N GLN A 161 2.74 2.35 -19.44
CA GLN A 161 2.50 3.62 -18.76
C GLN A 161 1.48 3.41 -17.63
N ALA A 162 1.96 3.34 -16.40
CA ALA A 162 1.13 3.14 -15.22
C ALA A 162 0.55 4.46 -14.73
N HIS A 163 -0.76 4.50 -14.51
CA HIS A 163 -1.40 5.68 -13.91
C HIS A 163 -1.05 5.79 -12.41
N LEU A 164 -0.57 6.95 -11.98
CA LEU A 164 -0.39 7.26 -10.56
C LEU A 164 -1.76 7.34 -9.89
N VAL A 165 -2.65 8.17 -10.41
CA VAL A 165 -4.08 8.16 -10.05
C VAL A 165 -4.84 7.41 -11.15
N PRO A 166 -5.42 6.23 -10.88
CA PRO A 166 -6.12 5.44 -11.88
C PRO A 166 -7.29 6.21 -12.52
N SER A 167 -7.57 5.93 -13.80
CA SER A 167 -8.65 6.59 -14.55
C SER A 167 -10.04 6.36 -13.95
N GLN A 168 -10.23 5.25 -13.22
CA GLN A 168 -11.44 4.92 -12.46
C GLN A 168 -11.73 5.96 -11.36
N GLN A 169 -10.72 6.70 -10.91
CA GLN A 169 -10.85 7.75 -9.90
C GLN A 169 -11.11 9.15 -10.52
N SER A 170 -11.64 9.21 -11.76
CA SER A 170 -11.94 10.47 -12.47
C SER A 170 -12.87 11.42 -11.71
N SER A 171 -13.83 10.88 -10.96
CA SER A 171 -14.71 11.68 -10.09
C SER A 171 -13.92 12.35 -8.98
N TRP A 172 -13.09 11.59 -8.25
CA TRP A 172 -12.21 12.13 -7.21
C TRP A 172 -11.21 13.14 -7.80
N TRP A 173 -10.64 12.85 -8.97
CA TRP A 173 -9.71 13.71 -9.70
C TRP A 173 -10.31 15.09 -9.98
N THR A 174 -11.53 15.10 -10.53
CA THR A 174 -12.23 16.33 -10.90
C THR A 174 -12.58 17.16 -9.66
N GLN A 175 -13.09 16.50 -8.62
CA GLN A 175 -13.49 17.18 -7.38
C GLN A 175 -12.30 17.75 -6.61
N ASN A 176 -11.13 17.12 -6.69
CA ASN A 176 -9.88 17.61 -6.10
C ASN A 176 -9.09 18.50 -7.06
N LEU A 177 -9.68 18.95 -8.18
CA LEU A 177 -9.04 19.85 -9.13
C LEU A 177 -7.63 19.39 -9.55
N MET A 178 -7.41 18.07 -9.62
CA MET A 178 -6.09 17.48 -9.86
C MET A 178 -5.54 17.83 -11.23
N LYS A 179 -6.41 18.28 -12.14
CA LYS A 179 -6.05 18.86 -13.44
C LYS A 179 -4.96 19.93 -13.39
N LYS A 180 -4.81 20.64 -12.27
CA LYS A 180 -3.78 21.67 -12.12
C LYS A 180 -2.36 21.11 -12.12
N TYR A 181 -2.21 19.82 -11.83
CA TYR A 181 -0.93 19.11 -11.81
C TYR A 181 -0.64 18.38 -13.12
N SER A 182 -1.65 18.24 -13.98
CA SER A 182 -1.54 17.71 -15.34
C SER A 182 -1.47 18.86 -16.35
N ARG A 183 -0.26 19.36 -16.64
CA ARG A 183 -0.08 20.27 -17.76
C ARG A 183 -0.13 19.46 -19.05
N THR A 184 -1.27 19.45 -19.72
CA THR A 184 -1.43 18.76 -21.01
C THR A 184 -1.04 19.73 -22.12
N SER A 185 -0.09 19.33 -22.98
CA SER A 185 0.34 20.14 -24.13
C SER A 185 -0.57 19.97 -25.36
N LEU A 186 -1.57 19.08 -25.30
CA LEU A 186 -2.37 18.66 -26.44
C LEU A 186 -3.85 18.83 -26.13
N PHE A 187 -4.57 19.48 -27.05
CA PHE A 187 -5.98 19.84 -26.93
C PHE A 187 -6.97 18.65 -26.87
N SER A 188 -6.48 17.40 -26.97
CA SER A 188 -7.32 16.21 -27.21
C SER A 188 -7.10 15.05 -26.23
N THR A 189 -6.30 15.23 -25.17
CA THR A 189 -6.09 14.17 -24.16
C THR A 189 -6.81 14.54 -22.88
N ASP A 190 -7.58 13.59 -22.33
CA ASP A 190 -8.16 13.75 -21.01
C ASP A 190 -7.04 14.02 -19.99
N GLN A 191 -7.26 14.99 -19.10
CA GLN A 191 -6.22 15.47 -18.19
C GLN A 191 -5.70 14.38 -17.24
N ILE A 192 -6.51 13.36 -16.95
CA ILE A 192 -6.12 12.20 -16.16
C ILE A 192 -5.13 11.28 -16.90
N ASP A 193 -5.11 11.32 -18.23
CA ASP A 193 -4.18 10.56 -19.08
C ASP A 193 -2.96 11.39 -19.49
N ALA A 194 -2.78 12.57 -18.88
CA ALA A 194 -1.63 13.41 -19.16
C ALA A 194 -0.32 12.72 -18.73
N PRO A 195 0.80 12.97 -19.42
CA PRO A 195 2.11 12.41 -19.07
C PRO A 195 2.61 12.71 -17.65
N ALA A 196 1.99 13.66 -16.94
CA ALA A 196 2.29 13.93 -15.54
C ALA A 196 1.74 12.88 -14.57
N ASN A 197 0.68 12.16 -14.97
CA ASN A 197 0.03 11.09 -14.22
C ASN A 197 0.52 9.70 -14.63
N LEU A 198 1.49 9.60 -15.55
CA LEU A 198 1.98 8.34 -16.10
C LEU A 198 3.40 8.04 -15.62
N LEU A 199 3.63 6.79 -15.22
CA LEU A 199 4.90 6.29 -14.74
C LEU A 199 5.31 5.05 -15.56
N PRO A 200 6.47 5.05 -16.23
CA PRO A 200 6.92 3.90 -17.00
C PRO A 200 7.32 2.75 -16.07
N LEU A 201 6.62 1.63 -16.18
CA LEU A 201 6.88 0.40 -15.42
C LEU A 201 6.91 -0.80 -16.36
N ARG A 202 7.76 -1.79 -16.07
CA ARG A 202 7.71 -3.09 -16.75
C ARG A 202 6.35 -3.73 -16.43
N CYS A 203 5.72 -4.41 -17.39
CA CYS A 203 4.33 -4.88 -17.26
C CYS A 203 4.04 -5.72 -16.00
N ASP A 204 4.99 -6.55 -15.55
CA ASP A 204 4.88 -7.33 -14.32
C ASP A 204 4.88 -6.44 -13.07
N ILE A 205 5.76 -5.44 -13.03
CA ILE A 205 5.84 -4.44 -11.95
C ILE A 205 4.60 -3.54 -11.97
N HIS A 206 4.11 -3.17 -13.15
CA HIS A 206 2.91 -2.38 -13.34
C HIS A 206 1.70 -3.07 -12.72
N LYS A 207 1.50 -4.37 -12.99
CA LYS A 207 0.42 -5.15 -12.40
C LYS A 207 0.46 -5.14 -10.86
N ILE A 208 1.63 -5.41 -10.28
CA ILE A 208 1.81 -5.42 -8.81
C ILE A 208 1.60 -4.03 -8.21
N PHE A 209 2.03 -2.99 -8.94
CA PHE A 209 1.80 -1.60 -8.56
C PHE A 209 0.30 -1.31 -8.50
N ASP A 210 -0.44 -1.62 -9.57
CA ASP A 210 -1.91 -1.43 -9.67
C ASP A 210 -2.70 -2.20 -8.61
N GLU A 211 -2.24 -3.39 -8.24
CA GLU A 211 -2.78 -4.18 -7.12
C GLU A 211 -2.47 -3.57 -5.74
N ARG A 212 -1.76 -2.43 -5.69
CA ARG A 212 -1.43 -1.66 -4.47
C ARG A 212 -0.60 -2.44 -3.46
N HIS A 213 0.27 -3.34 -3.92
CA HIS A 213 1.20 -4.05 -3.04
C HIS A 213 2.36 -3.17 -2.55
N PHE A 214 2.73 -2.16 -3.32
CA PHE A 214 3.77 -1.20 -2.98
C PHE A 214 3.46 0.19 -3.53
N ALA A 215 4.09 1.21 -2.97
CA ALA A 215 4.08 2.57 -3.50
C ALA A 215 5.50 3.16 -3.54
N PHE A 216 5.68 4.24 -4.28
CA PHE A 216 6.92 5.00 -4.27
C PHE A 216 6.85 6.11 -3.21
N VAL A 217 7.81 6.12 -2.30
CA VAL A 217 7.84 7.07 -1.18
C VAL A 217 9.22 7.71 -1.05
N PRO A 218 9.31 8.98 -0.61
CA PRO A 218 10.57 9.60 -0.27
C PRO A 218 11.08 9.06 1.07
N LYS A 219 12.32 8.58 1.10
CA LYS A 219 13.06 8.25 2.34
C LYS A 219 14.36 9.03 2.40
N LYS A 220 14.79 9.36 3.62
CA LYS A 220 16.07 10.03 3.84
C LYS A 220 17.18 8.99 3.77
N VAL A 221 18.27 9.34 3.09
CA VAL A 221 19.47 8.50 3.11
C VAL A 221 20.16 8.68 4.46
N ILE A 222 20.36 7.58 5.17
CA ILE A 222 21.20 7.53 6.38
C ILE A 222 22.64 7.34 5.89
N SER A 223 23.56 8.21 6.30
CA SER A 223 24.98 8.07 5.93
C SER A 223 25.57 6.81 6.55
N ARG A 224 26.55 6.22 5.86
CA ARG A 224 27.24 5.01 6.33
C ARG A 224 27.88 5.21 7.72
N GLU A 225 28.47 6.38 7.94
CA GLU A 225 29.01 6.79 9.24
C GLU A 225 27.96 6.84 10.36
N ALA A 226 26.72 7.23 10.05
CA ALA A 226 25.64 7.23 11.03
C ALA A 226 25.12 5.81 11.31
N ARG A 227 25.10 4.92 10.31
CA ARG A 227 24.81 3.49 10.50
C ARG A 227 25.88 2.80 11.35
N GLU A 228 27.15 3.08 11.07
CA GLU A 228 28.29 2.47 11.78
C GLU A 228 28.32 2.93 13.25
N LYS A 229 28.16 4.23 13.52
CA LYS A 229 28.02 4.75 14.90
C LYS A 229 26.86 4.12 15.65
N HIS A 230 25.72 3.94 15.00
CA HIS A 230 24.58 3.30 15.64
C HIS A 230 24.82 1.80 15.91
N MET A 231 25.49 1.09 15.01
CA MET A 231 25.85 -0.30 15.25
C MET A 231 26.81 -0.43 16.44
N GLU A 232 27.69 0.55 16.64
CA GLU A 232 28.54 0.67 17.83
C GLU A 232 27.69 0.90 19.09
N GLU A 233 26.77 1.88 19.10
CA GLU A 233 25.89 2.19 20.23
C GLU A 233 24.98 1.00 20.62
N VAL A 234 24.48 0.26 19.64
CA VAL A 234 23.67 -0.95 19.87
C VAL A 234 24.53 -2.09 20.43
N ARG A 235 25.81 -2.19 20.05
CA ARG A 235 26.74 -3.16 20.64
C ARG A 235 27.09 -2.79 22.08
N GLU A 236 27.31 -1.50 22.35
CA GLU A 236 27.63 -1.00 23.70
C GLU A 236 26.44 -1.18 24.65
N SER A 237 25.23 -0.78 24.24
CA SER A 237 24.01 -0.99 25.04
C SER A 237 23.72 -2.47 25.32
N ASN A 238 23.89 -3.36 24.34
CA ASN A 238 23.73 -4.81 24.57
C ASN A 238 24.84 -5.37 25.48
N ALA A 239 26.06 -4.84 25.41
CA ALA A 239 27.16 -5.23 26.28
C ALA A 239 26.93 -4.78 27.74
N GLU A 240 26.44 -3.56 27.95
CA GLU A 240 26.04 -3.03 29.26
C GLU A 240 24.86 -3.83 29.86
N GLN A 241 23.91 -4.24 29.03
CA GLN A 241 22.77 -5.06 29.48
C GLN A 241 23.22 -6.49 29.89
N LEU A 242 24.16 -7.08 29.16
CA LEU A 242 24.78 -8.37 29.51
C LEU A 242 25.67 -8.28 30.77
N GLN A 243 26.32 -7.14 31.02
CA GLN A 243 27.08 -6.91 32.25
C GLN A 243 26.17 -6.67 33.46
N GLY A 244 25.07 -5.94 33.31
CA GLY A 244 24.08 -5.73 34.36
C GLY A 244 23.35 -7.00 34.81
N ASP A 245 23.14 -7.95 33.89
CA ASP A 245 22.53 -9.25 34.22
C ASP A 245 23.53 -10.21 34.90
N ALA A 246 24.84 -10.07 34.66
CA ALA A 246 25.87 -10.83 35.34
C ALA A 246 26.13 -10.36 36.79
N GLU A 247 25.95 -9.05 37.06
CA GLU A 247 26.19 -8.47 38.39
C GLU A 247 24.97 -8.52 39.33
N ARG A 248 23.79 -8.98 38.85
CA ARG A 248 22.56 -9.09 39.67
C ARG A 248 22.50 -10.31 40.60
N SER A 249 23.65 -10.88 40.96
CA SER A 249 23.79 -11.94 41.97
C SER A 249 24.81 -11.57 43.05
N GLY A 250 24.55 -10.48 43.77
CA GLY A 250 25.29 -10.09 44.98
C GLY A 250 24.49 -9.08 45.82
N PRO A 251 24.58 -9.10 47.16
CA PRO A 251 23.69 -8.31 48.02
C PRO A 251 24.10 -6.84 48.08
N SER A 252 23.09 -5.98 48.13
CA SER A 252 23.16 -4.51 48.29
C SER A 252 23.91 -4.10 49.57
N PRO A 253 24.56 -2.92 49.55
CA PRO A 253 24.09 -1.87 50.47
C PRO A 253 24.04 -0.44 49.89
N ASP A 254 23.41 0.42 50.69
CA ASP A 254 22.88 1.76 50.46
C ASP A 254 23.82 2.91 49.99
N SER A 255 23.16 3.85 49.30
CA SER A 255 23.25 5.34 49.38
C SER A 255 24.42 6.12 48.75
N GLN A 256 24.11 6.93 47.72
CA GLN A 256 24.05 8.42 47.75
C GLN A 256 23.84 9.03 46.32
N LEU A 257 22.99 10.06 46.25
CA LEU A 257 22.56 10.84 45.07
C LEU A 257 23.66 11.84 44.59
N PRO A 258 23.38 12.78 43.64
CA PRO A 258 23.23 12.62 42.19
C PRO A 258 24.28 13.48 41.43
N ILE A 259 24.91 12.97 40.36
CA ILE A 259 25.85 13.78 39.56
C ILE A 259 25.24 14.07 38.17
N ARG A 260 24.68 15.27 38.09
CA ARG A 260 24.82 16.28 37.02
C ARG A 260 24.53 15.82 35.58
N SER A 261 23.30 16.13 35.16
CA SER A 261 22.90 16.32 33.77
C SER A 261 23.93 17.19 33.03
N LEU A 262 24.60 16.60 32.05
CA LEU A 262 25.24 17.33 30.96
C LEU A 262 24.47 16.95 29.69
N GLU A 263 23.44 17.73 29.40
CA GLU A 263 22.85 17.75 28.07
C GLU A 263 23.95 18.14 27.06
N PRO A 264 24.22 17.31 26.03
CA PRO A 264 25.00 17.78 24.91
C PRO A 264 24.17 18.83 24.16
N PRO A 265 24.76 19.97 23.78
CA PRO A 265 24.02 21.06 23.18
C PRO A 265 23.42 20.62 21.84
N TYR A 266 22.12 20.85 21.75
CA TYR A 266 21.30 20.87 20.54
C TYR A 266 22.07 21.54 19.38
N ASN A 267 22.67 20.72 18.52
CA ASN A 267 23.11 21.18 17.22
C ASN A 267 21.97 20.95 16.22
N SER A 268 21.55 22.07 15.65
CA SER A 268 20.58 22.31 14.59
C SER A 268 20.35 21.17 13.57
N PRO A 269 19.15 21.11 12.96
CA PRO A 269 18.62 19.90 12.35
C PRO A 269 19.46 19.42 11.16
N GLN A 270 19.56 18.11 11.00
CA GLN A 270 20.07 17.41 9.80
C GLN A 270 19.21 17.74 8.56
N THR A 271 19.30 18.99 8.08
CA THR A 271 18.53 19.52 6.95
C THR A 271 19.08 19.07 5.60
N ASN A 272 20.30 18.53 5.56
CA ASN A 272 21.05 18.24 4.33
C ASN A 272 21.08 16.77 3.87
N SER A 273 20.44 15.83 4.59
CA SER A 273 20.44 14.42 4.14
C SER A 273 19.66 14.30 2.82
N PRO A 274 20.26 13.69 1.77
CA PRO A 274 19.60 13.53 0.48
C PRO A 274 18.33 12.67 0.63
N ILE A 275 17.30 12.98 -0.17
CA ILE A 275 16.08 12.17 -0.25
C ILE A 275 16.16 11.29 -1.49
N HIS A 276 15.90 10.01 -1.32
CA HIS A 276 15.66 9.10 -2.43
C HIS A 276 14.19 8.69 -2.48
N ILE A 277 13.69 8.49 -3.70
CA ILE A 277 12.40 7.83 -3.88
C ILE A 277 12.66 6.34 -4.00
N VAL A 278 12.02 5.56 -3.14
CA VAL A 278 12.17 4.11 -3.09
C VAL A 278 10.81 3.42 -3.22
N GLY A 279 10.82 2.17 -3.66
CA GLY A 279 9.65 1.30 -3.47
C GLY A 279 9.46 0.95 -2.00
N HIS A 280 8.25 1.11 -1.47
CA HIS A 280 7.87 0.66 -0.14
C HIS A 280 6.72 -0.34 -0.26
N VAL A 281 7.00 -1.58 0.16
CA VAL A 281 6.06 -2.70 0.13
C VAL A 281 5.27 -2.70 1.44
N PHE A 282 3.94 -2.72 1.35
CA PHE A 282 3.05 -2.70 2.53
C PHE A 282 2.62 -4.09 2.96
N ASN A 283 2.44 -5.00 2.01
CA ASN A 283 1.82 -6.30 2.26
C ASN A 283 2.84 -7.42 2.10
N SER A 284 2.80 -8.37 3.03
CA SER A 284 3.43 -9.69 2.86
C SER A 284 2.65 -10.48 1.79
N THR A 285 3.34 -10.95 0.75
CA THR A 285 2.78 -11.94 -0.19
C THR A 285 3.20 -13.33 0.26
N PRO A 286 2.42 -14.39 -0.03
CA PRO A 286 2.79 -15.76 0.35
C PRO A 286 4.17 -16.20 -0.14
N SER A 287 4.64 -15.67 -1.27
CA SER A 287 5.99 -15.96 -1.78
C SER A 287 7.08 -15.20 -1.03
N GLY A 288 6.76 -14.09 -0.36
CA GLY A 288 7.73 -13.27 0.34
C GLY A 288 8.71 -12.52 -0.58
N ASP A 289 8.48 -12.55 -1.89
CA ASP A 289 9.44 -12.04 -2.88
C ASP A 289 9.39 -10.51 -3.02
N LEU A 290 8.23 -9.90 -2.83
CA LEU A 290 8.06 -8.46 -3.06
C LEU A 290 8.98 -7.61 -2.19
N PRO A 291 9.11 -7.84 -0.87
CA PRO A 291 10.01 -7.05 -0.03
C PRO A 291 11.45 -7.09 -0.54
N ARG A 292 11.97 -8.28 -0.86
CA ARG A 292 13.34 -8.48 -1.37
C ARG A 292 13.58 -7.83 -2.73
N ARG A 293 12.55 -7.69 -3.57
CA ARG A 293 12.70 -7.14 -4.93
C ARG A 293 12.47 -5.64 -5.00
N PHE A 294 11.59 -5.12 -4.14
CA PHE A 294 11.03 -3.79 -4.28
C PHE A 294 11.14 -2.90 -3.06
N HIS A 295 11.21 -3.45 -1.84
CA HIS A 295 11.29 -2.62 -0.63
C HIS A 295 12.67 -1.95 -0.54
N ASN A 296 12.68 -0.66 -0.21
CA ASN A 296 13.89 0.17 -0.13
C ASN A 296 14.78 0.13 -1.37
N ARG A 297 14.19 -0.19 -2.54
CA ARG A 297 14.91 -0.10 -3.81
C ARG A 297 14.70 1.28 -4.40
N ALA A 298 15.80 2.03 -4.54
CA ALA A 298 15.79 3.32 -5.20
C ALA A 298 15.35 3.21 -6.66
N ILE A 299 14.57 4.19 -7.10
CA ILE A 299 14.21 4.31 -8.51
C ILE A 299 15.39 4.84 -9.32
N HIS A 300 15.42 4.50 -10.61
CA HIS A 300 16.49 4.90 -11.51
C HIS A 300 16.34 6.35 -11.99
N THR A 301 15.31 6.65 -12.78
CA THR A 301 15.11 8.00 -13.34
C THR A 301 13.63 8.22 -13.58
N LEU A 302 13.06 9.28 -13.01
CA LEU A 302 11.66 9.63 -13.24
C LEU A 302 11.51 10.35 -14.59
N PRO A 303 10.33 10.20 -15.22
CA PRO A 303 9.94 11.05 -16.34
C PRO A 303 10.02 12.54 -15.98
N SER A 304 10.40 13.37 -16.95
CA SER A 304 10.46 14.82 -16.75
C SER A 304 9.12 15.49 -16.55
N THR A 305 8.06 14.84 -17.04
CA THR A 305 6.69 15.31 -16.98
C THR A 305 5.98 14.96 -15.67
N LEU A 306 6.50 13.99 -14.91
CA LEU A 306 5.82 13.44 -13.74
C LEU A 306 5.60 14.48 -12.65
N SER A 307 4.40 14.50 -12.07
CA SER A 307 4.08 15.37 -10.94
C SER A 307 4.31 14.65 -9.61
N ILE A 308 5.07 15.29 -8.71
CA ILE A 308 5.23 14.82 -7.33
C ILE A 308 3.90 14.83 -6.56
N ASP A 309 2.98 15.76 -6.88
CA ASP A 309 1.63 15.79 -6.29
C ASP A 309 0.86 14.51 -6.65
N LEU A 310 0.96 14.06 -7.89
CA LEU A 310 0.31 12.83 -8.36
C LEU A 310 0.97 11.58 -7.79
N LEU A 311 2.30 11.61 -7.58
CA LEU A 311 3.01 10.55 -6.88
C LEU A 311 2.55 10.44 -5.42
N PHE A 312 2.33 11.57 -4.75
CA PHE A 312 1.76 11.59 -3.41
C PHE A 312 0.31 11.08 -3.39
N ALA A 313 -0.50 11.47 -4.38
CA ALA A 313 -1.86 10.95 -4.52
C ALA A 313 -1.88 9.42 -4.69
N ARG A 314 -0.90 8.85 -5.42
CA ARG A 314 -0.73 7.40 -5.52
C ARG A 314 -0.43 6.75 -4.17
N PHE A 315 0.45 7.35 -3.39
CA PHE A 315 0.77 6.86 -2.04
C PHE A 315 -0.49 6.82 -1.17
N ALA A 316 -1.27 7.90 -1.15
CA ALA A 316 -2.56 7.94 -0.47
C ALA A 316 -3.54 6.87 -1.00
N TYR A 317 -3.65 6.70 -2.33
CA TYR A 317 -4.49 5.67 -2.95
C TYR A 317 -4.09 4.25 -2.51
N THR A 318 -2.79 4.00 -2.29
CA THR A 318 -2.26 2.73 -1.80
C THR A 318 -2.61 2.51 -0.33
N ILE A 319 -2.53 3.55 0.52
CA ILE A 319 -2.89 3.48 1.93
C ILE A 319 -4.36 3.08 2.13
N PHE A 320 -5.27 3.65 1.33
CA PHE A 320 -6.69 3.28 1.38
C PHE A 320 -7.02 1.95 0.70
N SER A 321 -6.01 1.14 0.33
CA SER A 321 -6.24 -0.22 -0.14
C SER A 321 -6.86 -1.06 0.97
N PRO A 322 -7.86 -1.91 0.68
CA PRO A 322 -8.45 -2.81 1.68
C PRO A 322 -7.47 -3.82 2.27
N SER A 323 -6.31 -4.01 1.66
CA SER A 323 -5.24 -4.87 2.19
C SER A 323 -4.29 -4.14 3.15
N VAL A 324 -4.23 -2.81 3.08
CA VAL A 324 -3.35 -1.97 3.91
C VAL A 324 -4.15 -1.36 5.07
N PHE A 325 -5.33 -0.83 4.77
CA PHE A 325 -6.23 -0.23 5.75
C PHE A 325 -7.47 -1.12 5.95
N LYS A 326 -7.28 -2.17 6.75
CA LYS A 326 -8.34 -3.14 7.12
C LYS A 326 -8.66 -3.11 8.62
N ASP A 327 -7.62 -3.13 9.46
CA ASP A 327 -7.75 -3.49 10.88
C ASP A 327 -8.71 -2.56 11.64
N PHE A 328 -8.70 -1.26 11.31
CA PHE A 328 -9.55 -0.29 11.99
C PHE A 328 -11.05 -0.41 11.65
N LEU A 329 -11.36 -0.81 10.41
CA LEU A 329 -12.74 -0.95 9.93
C LEU A 329 -13.29 -2.36 10.16
N ASP A 330 -12.42 -3.35 10.22
CA ASP A 330 -12.75 -4.76 10.46
C ASP A 330 -12.73 -5.09 11.96
N SER A 331 -13.46 -4.29 12.75
CA SER A 331 -13.59 -4.46 14.21
C SER A 331 -15.06 -4.52 14.61
N ASP A 332 -15.35 -5.19 15.72
CA ASP A 332 -16.67 -5.28 16.34
C ASP A 332 -17.14 -3.98 17.02
N LYS A 333 -16.32 -2.94 17.01
CA LYS A 333 -16.60 -1.63 17.61
C LYS A 333 -17.07 -0.61 16.57
N GLY A 334 -17.94 0.30 17.00
CA GLY A 334 -18.30 1.49 16.22
C GLY A 334 -17.19 2.53 16.21
N ARG A 335 -17.05 3.25 15.10
CA ARG A 335 -15.96 4.21 14.85
C ARG A 335 -16.48 5.56 14.38
N TYR A 336 -15.80 6.63 14.77
CA TYR A 336 -15.96 7.94 14.15
C TYR A 336 -15.26 7.96 12.80
N ILE A 337 -16.04 8.25 11.76
CA ILE A 337 -15.56 8.34 10.38
C ILE A 337 -15.87 9.70 9.79
N MET A 338 -15.04 10.09 8.84
CA MET A 338 -15.12 11.34 8.10
C MET A 338 -15.45 11.02 6.64
N THR A 339 -16.60 11.51 6.17
CA THR A 339 -17.05 11.34 4.78
C THR A 339 -17.17 12.68 4.09
N TRP A 340 -16.92 12.73 2.78
CA TRP A 340 -17.02 13.99 2.04
C TRP A 340 -18.44 14.22 1.53
N ASP A 341 -19.05 15.32 1.98
CA ASP A 341 -20.35 15.80 1.48
C ASP A 341 -20.11 16.68 0.24
N HIS A 342 -20.58 16.19 -0.91
CA HIS A 342 -20.40 16.89 -2.19
C HIS A 342 -21.26 18.15 -2.33
N GLU A 343 -22.42 18.21 -1.67
CA GLU A 343 -23.33 19.34 -1.74
C GLU A 343 -22.79 20.50 -0.89
N LYS A 344 -22.37 20.18 0.34
CA LYS A 344 -21.85 21.17 1.29
C LYS A 344 -20.38 21.50 1.07
N LYS A 345 -19.66 20.70 0.26
CA LYS A 345 -18.21 20.81 0.03
C LYS A 345 -17.42 20.82 1.34
N GLN A 346 -17.81 19.97 2.28
CA GLN A 346 -17.16 19.83 3.57
C GLN A 346 -17.15 18.37 3.99
N HIS A 347 -16.27 18.05 4.94
CA HIS A 347 -16.31 16.76 5.60
C HIS A 347 -17.44 16.73 6.63
N ASP A 348 -18.24 15.67 6.57
CA ASP A 348 -19.21 15.33 7.61
C ASP A 348 -18.61 14.26 8.51
N ILE A 349 -18.77 14.46 9.83
CA ILE A 349 -18.27 13.55 10.85
C ILE A 349 -19.45 12.75 11.37
N GLY A 350 -19.38 11.43 11.23
CA GLY A 350 -20.45 10.54 11.66
C GLY A 350 -19.91 9.39 12.48
N PHE A 351 -20.69 8.97 13.47
CA PHE A 351 -20.49 7.68 14.11
C PHE A 351 -21.01 6.56 13.21
N ALA A 352 -20.18 5.56 12.95
CA ALA A 352 -20.53 4.35 12.21
C ALA A 352 -20.54 3.15 13.16
N SER A 353 -21.61 2.36 13.14
CA SER A 353 -21.63 1.06 13.81
C SER A 353 -20.61 0.10 13.19
N ALA A 354 -20.25 -0.96 13.90
CA ALA A 354 -19.35 -2.00 13.39
C ALA A 354 -19.83 -2.57 12.04
N GLU A 355 -21.11 -2.89 11.91
CA GLU A 355 -21.74 -3.36 10.67
C GLU A 355 -21.54 -2.37 9.51
N LYS A 356 -21.67 -1.06 9.79
CA LYS A 356 -21.45 -0.02 8.78
C LYS A 356 -19.97 0.10 8.42
N CYS A 357 -19.05 -0.06 9.37
CA CYS A 357 -17.61 -0.11 9.11
C CYS A 357 -17.24 -1.30 8.22
N HIS A 358 -17.72 -2.51 8.54
CA HIS A 358 -17.53 -3.70 7.69
C HIS A 358 -18.15 -3.51 6.29
N ALA A 359 -19.33 -2.89 6.19
CA ALA A 359 -19.94 -2.60 4.88
C ALA A 359 -19.09 -1.62 4.05
N ILE A 360 -18.49 -0.60 4.69
CA ILE A 360 -17.58 0.35 4.05
C ILE A 360 -16.32 -0.37 3.53
N TRP A 361 -15.74 -1.27 4.34
CA TRP A 361 -14.58 -2.08 3.95
C TRP A 361 -14.90 -3.08 2.84
N ASN A 362 -16.04 -3.77 2.90
CA ASN A 362 -16.46 -4.70 1.83
C ASN A 362 -16.75 -3.97 0.51
N ALA A 363 -17.30 -2.75 0.57
CA ALA A 363 -17.52 -1.92 -0.61
C ALA A 363 -16.22 -1.46 -1.28
N SER A 364 -15.10 -1.39 -0.55
CA SER A 364 -13.78 -1.09 -1.13
C SER A 364 -13.10 -2.32 -1.75
N ARG A 365 -13.43 -3.54 -1.29
CA ARG A 365 -12.98 -4.83 -1.87
C ARG A 365 -13.71 -5.20 -3.16
N SER A 366 -15.04 -5.14 -3.16
CA SER A 366 -15.91 -5.56 -4.29
C SER A 366 -15.67 -4.78 -5.58
N ARG A 367 -14.96 -3.65 -5.49
CA ARG A 367 -14.57 -2.86 -6.65
C ARG A 367 -13.27 -3.31 -7.29
N SER A 368 -12.54 -4.31 -6.77
CA SER A 368 -11.21 -4.76 -7.23
C SER A 368 -10.98 -4.43 -8.71
N GLU A 369 -10.34 -3.27 -8.93
CA GLU A 369 -10.36 -2.50 -10.18
C GLU A 369 -9.28 -3.05 -11.12
N SER A 370 -9.31 -4.36 -11.41
CA SER A 370 -8.54 -4.89 -12.52
C SER A 370 -9.02 -4.19 -13.80
N PRO A 371 -8.13 -3.75 -14.71
CA PRO A 371 -8.53 -3.20 -15.99
C PRO A 371 -9.50 -4.18 -16.67
N ARG A 372 -10.79 -3.81 -16.74
CA ARG A 372 -11.81 -4.66 -17.36
C ARG A 372 -11.39 -4.90 -18.80
N LYS A 373 -11.17 -6.17 -19.14
CA LYS A 373 -11.02 -6.64 -20.51
C LYS A 373 -12.23 -6.11 -21.30
N ARG A 374 -11.97 -5.24 -22.28
CA ARG A 374 -12.95 -4.49 -23.10
C ARG A 374 -14.24 -5.31 -23.31
N SER A 375 -15.36 -4.88 -22.73
CA SER A 375 -16.67 -5.45 -23.08
C SER A 375 -16.93 -5.15 -24.55
N LYS A 376 -17.28 -6.18 -25.33
CA LYS A 376 -17.76 -5.99 -26.70
C LYS A 376 -19.02 -5.12 -26.64
N ALA A 377 -19.12 -4.15 -27.54
CA ALA A 377 -20.34 -3.38 -27.73
C ALA A 377 -21.49 -4.37 -28.05
N ALA A 378 -22.52 -4.37 -27.22
CA ALA A 378 -23.75 -5.08 -27.50
C ALA A 378 -24.44 -4.35 -28.66
N GLY A 379 -24.76 -5.11 -29.71
CA GLY A 379 -25.54 -4.62 -30.84
C GLY A 379 -26.97 -4.29 -30.40
N ASP A 380 -27.52 -3.29 -31.08
CA ASP A 380 -28.85 -2.72 -30.90
C ASP A 380 -29.95 -3.76 -31.17
N GLY A 381 -30.84 -3.97 -30.20
CA GLY A 381 -32.00 -4.88 -30.29
C GLY A 381 -33.00 -4.54 -29.18
N PRO A 382 -34.31 -4.50 -29.46
CA PRO A 382 -35.27 -3.76 -28.64
C PRO A 382 -35.64 -4.47 -27.34
N GLU A 383 -36.05 -3.64 -26.39
CA GLU A 383 -36.44 -3.90 -25.00
C GLU A 383 -37.48 -5.02 -24.84
N ASP A 384 -37.36 -5.81 -23.76
CA ASP A 384 -38.47 -6.43 -23.03
C ASP A 384 -38.02 -6.90 -21.62
N GLY A 385 -38.75 -6.48 -20.58
CA GLY A 385 -39.17 -7.33 -19.44
C GLY A 385 -38.21 -7.69 -18.29
N TYR A 386 -38.43 -7.06 -17.13
CA TYR A 386 -38.22 -7.51 -15.74
C TYR A 386 -37.42 -8.82 -15.45
N ALA A 387 -36.35 -8.72 -14.65
CA ALA A 387 -35.99 -9.73 -13.64
C ALA A 387 -34.94 -9.18 -12.67
N ALA A 388 -35.31 -9.09 -11.39
CA ALA A 388 -34.36 -9.01 -10.28
C ALA A 388 -33.53 -10.31 -10.25
N GLY A 389 -32.22 -10.19 -10.31
CA GLY A 389 -31.28 -11.31 -10.25
C GLY A 389 -30.08 -10.96 -9.39
N LEU A 390 -30.10 -11.45 -8.16
CA LEU A 390 -28.94 -11.55 -7.28
C LEU A 390 -27.87 -12.40 -7.97
N GLY A 391 -26.82 -11.76 -8.49
CA GLY A 391 -25.65 -12.42 -9.04
C GLY A 391 -24.46 -12.22 -8.10
N SER A 392 -24.23 -13.19 -7.21
CA SER A 392 -22.98 -13.31 -6.47
C SER A 392 -21.92 -13.93 -7.39
N ASP A 393 -20.94 -13.14 -7.81
CA ASP A 393 -19.71 -13.68 -8.38
C ASP A 393 -18.58 -13.49 -7.36
N VAL A 394 -18.46 -14.51 -6.50
CA VAL A 394 -17.26 -14.81 -5.72
C VAL A 394 -16.23 -15.44 -6.65
N ASP A 395 -15.20 -14.68 -7.04
CA ASP A 395 -13.83 -15.19 -7.20
C ASP A 395 -12.84 -14.01 -7.25
N SER A 396 -12.46 -13.51 -6.08
CA SER A 396 -11.14 -12.89 -5.91
C SER A 396 -10.36 -13.82 -4.99
N GLY A 397 -9.79 -14.86 -5.58
CA GLY A 397 -8.96 -15.83 -4.86
C GLY A 397 -7.80 -15.14 -4.18
N TYR A 398 -7.89 -15.00 -2.85
CA TYR A 398 -6.84 -15.14 -1.84
C TYR A 398 -7.58 -15.13 -0.49
N GLY A 399 -7.96 -16.33 -0.02
CA GLY A 399 -8.52 -16.55 1.31
C GLY A 399 -7.44 -16.47 2.37
N ASP A 400 -7.76 -15.75 3.45
CA ASP A 400 -6.96 -15.64 4.68
C ASP A 400 -7.14 -16.91 5.53
N ASN A 401 -6.05 -17.40 6.11
CA ASN A 401 -5.97 -18.69 6.82
C ASN A 401 -6.36 -18.52 8.29
N SER A 402 -7.61 -18.85 8.65
CA SER A 402 -7.96 -19.22 10.02
C SER A 402 -8.14 -20.75 10.09
N TRP A 403 -7.17 -21.43 10.69
CA TRP A 403 -7.18 -22.88 10.88
C TRP A 403 -8.12 -23.26 12.02
N THR A 404 -9.21 -23.96 11.71
CA THR A 404 -9.89 -24.85 12.67
C THR A 404 -10.14 -26.20 11.98
N SER A 405 -9.43 -27.21 12.48
CA SER A 405 -9.43 -28.58 11.98
C SER A 405 -10.75 -29.29 12.28
N LEU A 406 -11.51 -29.64 11.24
CA LEU A 406 -12.39 -30.81 11.25
C LEU A 406 -12.40 -31.40 9.83
N ALA A 407 -11.93 -32.64 9.73
CA ALA A 407 -11.81 -33.41 8.51
C ALA A 407 -13.11 -34.17 8.25
N GLU A 408 -13.73 -34.01 7.07
CA GLU A 408 -14.59 -35.01 6.43
C GLU A 408 -14.54 -34.86 4.89
N ASP A 409 -14.68 -36.00 4.21
CA ASP A 409 -14.42 -36.29 2.80
C ASP A 409 -15.24 -35.47 1.77
N GLU A 410 -14.57 -34.90 0.76
CA GLU A 410 -15.19 -34.34 -0.45
C GLU A 410 -14.44 -34.81 -1.72
N PRO A 411 -15.16 -35.24 -2.79
CA PRO A 411 -14.55 -35.91 -3.95
C PRO A 411 -13.89 -34.93 -4.94
N ARG A 412 -12.79 -35.39 -5.54
CA ARG A 412 -11.97 -34.66 -6.51
C ARG A 412 -12.77 -34.24 -7.76
N ARG A 413 -13.03 -32.94 -7.92
CA ARG A 413 -13.58 -32.35 -9.15
C ARG A 413 -12.46 -31.91 -10.10
N GLY A 414 -12.10 -32.78 -11.04
CA GLY A 414 -11.22 -32.49 -12.18
C GLY A 414 -12.01 -32.47 -13.49
N ARG A 415 -11.69 -31.52 -14.38
CA ARG A 415 -12.30 -31.41 -15.72
C ARG A 415 -11.54 -32.28 -16.71
N THR A 416 -12.10 -33.44 -17.03
CA THR A 416 -11.57 -34.37 -18.06
C THR A 416 -11.71 -33.77 -19.45
N ARG A 417 -10.64 -33.82 -20.25
CA ARG A 417 -10.67 -33.46 -21.69
C ARG A 417 -11.38 -34.58 -22.46
N LYS A 418 -12.55 -34.30 -23.04
CA LYS A 418 -13.12 -35.17 -24.09
C LYS A 418 -12.51 -34.83 -25.44
N ARG A 419 -11.81 -35.80 -26.04
CA ARG A 419 -11.62 -35.95 -27.48
C ARG A 419 -12.32 -37.26 -27.83
N ASP A 420 -13.42 -37.19 -28.57
CA ASP A 420 -14.08 -38.37 -29.12
C ASP A 420 -13.68 -38.45 -30.60
N TRP A 421 -12.93 -39.52 -30.93
CA TRP A 421 -12.84 -40.09 -32.26
C TRP A 421 -13.68 -41.36 -32.22
N GLU A 422 -14.55 -41.58 -33.18
CA GLU A 422 -15.05 -42.93 -33.49
C GLU A 422 -15.17 -43.09 -35.01
N GLU A 423 -14.41 -44.07 -35.49
CA GLU A 423 -14.46 -44.65 -36.82
C GLU A 423 -15.55 -45.74 -36.81
N ASP A 424 -16.45 -45.73 -37.79
CA ASP A 424 -17.36 -46.85 -38.04
C ASP A 424 -16.91 -47.61 -39.30
N ILE A 425 -16.47 -48.85 -39.09
CA ILE A 425 -16.31 -49.89 -40.11
C ILE A 425 -17.27 -51.02 -39.77
N LEU A 426 -18.20 -51.36 -40.67
CA LEU A 426 -18.74 -52.72 -40.85
C LEU A 426 -19.08 -53.00 -42.33
N ASP A 427 -18.06 -53.49 -43.00
CA ASP A 427 -17.91 -54.62 -43.92
C ASP A 427 -19.07 -55.36 -44.68
N VAL A 428 -18.69 -55.72 -45.92
CA VAL A 428 -19.01 -56.85 -46.81
C VAL A 428 -20.15 -56.82 -47.88
N PHE A 429 -19.65 -57.00 -49.12
CA PHE A 429 -20.19 -57.63 -50.35
C PHE A 429 -20.59 -56.75 -51.54
N GLY A 430 -19.80 -56.87 -52.62
CA GLY A 430 -20.38 -57.14 -53.94
C GLY A 430 -20.19 -56.11 -55.07
N THR A 431 -19.07 -56.24 -55.79
CA THR A 431 -18.99 -56.24 -57.28
C THR A 431 -19.58 -55.10 -58.15
N LYS A 432 -18.66 -54.56 -58.97
CA LYS A 432 -18.77 -54.26 -60.42
C LYS A 432 -19.39 -52.91 -60.91
N ARG A 433 -18.49 -52.16 -61.56
CA ARG A 433 -18.56 -51.59 -62.93
C ARG A 433 -19.50 -50.41 -63.26
N THR A 434 -18.82 -49.33 -63.67
CA THR A 434 -19.00 -48.51 -64.91
C THR A 434 -20.21 -47.58 -65.11
N LYS A 435 -19.82 -46.35 -65.48
CA LYS A 435 -20.27 -45.52 -66.63
C LYS A 435 -21.55 -44.66 -66.53
N LEU A 436 -21.30 -43.41 -66.95
CA LEU A 436 -22.08 -42.54 -67.86
C LEU A 436 -23.19 -41.62 -67.32
N GLN A 437 -23.07 -40.36 -67.77
CA GLN A 437 -24.11 -39.38 -68.20
C GLN A 437 -25.24 -39.07 -67.19
N GLY A 438 -25.53 -37.83 -66.84
CA GLY A 438 -25.59 -36.63 -67.68
C GLY A 438 -27.04 -36.16 -67.77
N ARG A 439 -27.27 -34.86 -67.51
CA ARG A 439 -28.36 -33.96 -67.95
C ARG A 439 -28.90 -33.10 -66.79
N THR A 440 -28.57 -31.81 -66.75
CA THR A 440 -29.25 -30.63 -67.33
C THR A 440 -30.65 -30.27 -66.79
N LYS A 441 -30.76 -28.96 -66.49
CA LYS A 441 -31.95 -28.08 -66.51
C LYS A 441 -32.94 -28.28 -65.35
N GLN A 442 -33.60 -27.28 -64.79
CA GLN A 442 -34.02 -25.94 -65.25
C GLN A 442 -34.46 -25.14 -63.99
N ILE A 443 -34.02 -23.91 -63.79
CA ILE A 443 -34.78 -22.63 -63.93
C ILE A 443 -36.20 -22.62 -63.33
N LYS A 444 -36.39 -21.69 -62.37
CA LYS A 444 -37.46 -20.66 -62.25
C LYS A 444 -37.49 -20.24 -60.77
N LEU A 445 -37.53 -18.99 -60.38
CA LEU A 445 -37.52 -17.68 -61.04
C LEU A 445 -37.01 -16.70 -59.97
#